data_AF-X0UDY7-F1
#
_entry.id   AF-X0UDY7-F1
#
_cell.length_a   1.000
_cell.length_b   1.000
_cell.length_c   1.000
_cell.angle_alpha   90.00
_cell.angle_beta   90.00
_cell.angle_gamma   90.00
#
_symmetry.space_group_name_H-M   'P 1'
#
loop_
_entity.id
_entity.type
_entity.pdbx_description
1 polymer ?
#
loop_
_entity_poly.entity_id
_entity_poly.type
_entity_poly.pdbx_seq_one_letter_code
_entity_poly.pdbx_strand_id
1 'polypeptide(L)'
;MLIKRLNVPTSSRTQMINIDHLVEHTVQESGVQTGICHVFVTHTTAGVTINENADPNVVRDILAELNKIIPLQDNYTHMEGNSAAHIKSSPG
;
A
#
# COMPACT_ATOMS: atom_id res chain seq x y z
N MET A 1 21.83 2.51 -10.61
CA MET A 1 20.40 2.35 -10.26
C MET A 1 20.23 0.95 -9.70
N LEU A 2 19.84 0.82 -8.43
CA LEU A 2 19.55 -0.47 -7.79
C LEU A 2 18.04 -0.73 -7.90
N ILE A 3 17.64 -1.94 -8.29
CA ILE A 3 16.24 -2.37 -8.30
C ILE A 3 16.14 -3.61 -7.44
N LYS A 4 15.32 -3.57 -6.40
CA LYS A 4 15.03 -4.71 -5.53
C LYS A 4 13.53 -4.99 -5.53
N ARG A 5 13.16 -6.26 -5.71
CA ARG A 5 11.77 -6.72 -5.57
C ARG A 5 11.57 -7.17 -4.13
N LEU A 6 10.53 -6.64 -3.50
CA LEU A 6 10.15 -6.97 -2.13
C LEU A 6 8.83 -7.73 -2.16
N ASN A 7 8.77 -8.85 -1.44
CA ASN A 7 7.54 -9.61 -1.24
C ASN A 7 6.90 -9.18 0.09
N VAL A 8 5.67 -8.70 0.03
CA VAL A 8 4.92 -8.24 1.20
C VAL A 8 3.67 -9.12 1.35
N PRO A 9 3.68 -10.14 2.22
CA PRO A 9 2.54 -11.02 2.39
C PRO A 9 1.39 -10.29 3.10
N THR A 10 0.18 -10.43 2.58
CA THR A 10 -1.05 -9.90 3.19
C THR A 10 -1.84 -11.01 3.85
N SER A 11 -2.53 -10.69 4.94
CA SER A 11 -3.37 -11.64 5.71
C SER A 11 -4.84 -11.24 5.74
N SER A 12 -5.15 -10.04 5.23
CA SER A 12 -6.50 -9.49 5.19
C SER A 12 -6.72 -8.80 3.86
N ARG A 13 -7.99 -8.74 3.45
CA ARG A 13 -8.35 -8.23 2.13
C ARG A 13 -8.15 -6.72 1.98
N THR A 14 -8.37 -5.96 3.03
CA THR A 14 -7.95 -4.56 3.14
C THR A 14 -7.00 -4.49 4.33
N GLN A 15 -5.75 -4.13 4.09
CA GLN A 15 -4.71 -4.10 5.12
C GLN A 15 -3.71 -2.99 4.79
N MET A 16 -3.21 -2.29 5.80
CA MET A 16 -2.00 -1.48 5.68
C MET A 16 -0.86 -2.24 6.35
N ILE A 17 0.27 -2.34 5.64
CA ILE A 17 1.46 -3.02 6.13
C ILE A 17 2.59 -1.99 6.14
N ASN A 18 3.22 -1.83 7.30
CA ASN A 18 4.43 -1.02 7.39
C ASN A 18 5.58 -1.74 6.70
N ILE A 19 6.19 -1.07 5.72
CA ILE A 19 7.33 -1.59 4.96
C ILE A 19 8.63 -0.79 5.20
N ASP A 20 8.65 0.09 6.20
CA ASP A 20 9.76 1.01 6.48
C ASP A 20 11.07 0.23 6.63
N HIS A 21 11.05 -0.82 7.45
CA HIS A 21 12.22 -1.69 7.65
C HIS A 21 12.73 -2.35 6.36
N LEU A 22 11.85 -2.70 5.41
CA LEU A 22 12.24 -3.28 4.13
C LEU A 22 12.90 -2.23 3.22
N VAL A 23 12.36 -1.02 3.22
CA VAL A 23 12.87 0.11 2.44
C VAL A 23 14.21 0.58 3.02
N GLU A 24 14.30 0.77 4.34
CA GLU A 24 15.52 1.14 5.05
C GLU A 24 16.64 0.14 4.79
N HIS A 25 16.37 -1.17 4.95
CA HIS A 25 17.35 -2.21 4.66
C HIS A 25 17.83 -2.15 3.20
N THR A 26 16.91 -1.95 2.26
CA THR A 26 17.25 -1.84 0.83
C THR A 26 18.12 -0.62 0.53
N VAL A 27 17.82 0.53 1.17
CA VAL A 27 18.62 1.75 1.03
C VAL A 27 20.00 1.56 1.65
N GLN A 28 20.10 0.96 2.84
CA GLN A 28 21.38 0.66 3.50
C GLN A 28 22.25 -0.27 2.64
N GLU A 29 21.70 -1.37 2.13
CA GLU A 29 22.41 -2.31 1.24
C GLU A 29 22.88 -1.65 -0.06
N SER A 30 22.20 -0.60 -0.52
CA SER A 30 22.56 0.10 -1.75
C SER A 30 23.87 0.90 -1.64
N GLY A 31 24.30 1.25 -0.43
CA GLY A 31 25.45 2.12 -0.18
C GLY A 31 25.30 3.56 -0.69
N VAL A 32 24.10 3.95 -1.15
CA VAL A 32 23.82 5.31 -1.64
C VAL A 32 23.75 6.28 -0.46
N GLN A 33 24.63 7.30 -0.47
CA GLN A 33 24.65 8.34 0.57
C GLN A 33 23.68 9.48 0.28
N THR A 34 23.41 9.77 -1.00
CA THR A 34 22.49 10.83 -1.42
C THR A 34 21.86 10.42 -2.74
N GLY A 35 20.53 10.49 -2.82
CA GLY A 35 19.78 10.09 -4.00
C GLY A 35 18.28 10.03 -3.74
N ILE A 36 17.56 9.34 -4.63
CA ILE A 36 16.11 9.17 -4.55
C ILE A 36 15.80 7.67 -4.45
N CYS A 37 14.91 7.31 -3.52
CA CYS A 37 14.34 5.97 -3.43
C CYS A 37 12.94 5.99 -4.06
N HIS A 38 12.75 5.24 -5.15
CA HIS A 38 11.44 5.05 -5.74
C HIS A 38 10.82 3.76 -5.22
N VAL A 39 9.66 3.87 -4.57
CA VAL A 39 8.84 2.72 -4.16
C VAL A 39 7.65 2.63 -5.09
N PHE A 40 7.48 1.48 -5.74
CA PHE A 40 6.44 1.26 -6.73
C PHE A 40 5.73 -0.07 -6.49
N VAL A 41 4.40 -0.06 -6.61
CA VAL A 41 3.56 -1.26 -6.47
C VAL A 41 3.15 -1.73 -7.86
N THR A 42 3.51 -2.97 -8.19
CA THR A 42 3.20 -3.57 -9.51
C THR A 42 1.80 -4.18 -9.60
N HIS A 43 0.97 -4.01 -8.58
CA HIS A 43 -0.38 -4.56 -8.48
C HIS A 43 -1.40 -3.44 -8.63
N THR A 44 -2.44 -3.68 -9.44
CA THR A 44 -3.50 -2.69 -9.71
C THR A 44 -4.51 -2.57 -8.57
N THR A 45 -4.44 -3.44 -7.56
CA THR A 45 -5.35 -3.52 -6.41
C THR A 45 -4.64 -3.25 -5.08
N ALA A 46 -3.41 -2.73 -5.12
CA ALA A 46 -2.65 -2.28 -3.97
C ALA A 46 -1.94 -0.96 -4.29
N GLY A 47 -1.64 -0.17 -3.26
CA GLY A 47 -0.96 1.11 -3.39
C GLY A 47 0.15 1.26 -2.34
N VAL A 48 0.99 2.28 -2.52
CA VAL A 48 1.94 2.73 -1.51
C VAL A 48 1.55 4.15 -1.09
N THR A 49 1.60 4.42 0.21
CA THR A 49 1.33 5.74 0.78
C THR A 49 2.30 6.01 1.92
N ILE A 50 2.46 7.28 2.27
CA ILE A 50 3.22 7.73 3.44
C ILE A 50 2.22 8.38 4.37
N ASN A 51 2.18 7.92 5.61
CA ASN A 51 1.28 8.44 6.64
C ASN A 51 1.92 8.32 8.03
N GLU A 52 1.22 8.78 9.06
CA GLU A 52 1.65 8.61 10.44
C GLU A 52 1.68 7.12 10.83
N ASN A 53 2.81 6.71 11.41
CA ASN A 53 3.04 5.35 11.89
C ASN A 53 3.24 5.28 13.42
N ALA A 54 3.05 6.41 14.13
CA ALA A 54 3.22 6.47 15.58
C ALA A 54 2.00 5.93 16.35
N ASP A 55 0.79 6.17 15.82
CA ASP A 55 -0.45 5.69 16.42
C ASP A 55 -1.14 4.64 15.51
N PRO A 56 -1.27 3.37 15.95
CA PRO A 56 -2.00 2.36 15.18
C PRO A 56 -3.49 2.69 14.97
N ASN A 57 -4.07 3.64 15.71
CA ASN A 57 -5.43 4.11 15.48
C ASN A 57 -5.59 4.82 14.13
N VAL A 58 -4.59 5.57 13.68
CA VAL A 58 -4.64 6.24 12.36
C VAL A 58 -4.80 5.21 11.24
N VAL A 59 -4.07 4.10 11.31
CA VAL A 59 -4.20 2.99 10.36
C VAL A 59 -5.60 2.39 10.40
N ARG A 60 -6.17 2.19 11.60
CA ARG A 60 -7.52 1.66 11.77
C ARG A 60 -8.58 2.60 11.19
N ASP A 61 -8.46 3.90 11.44
CA ASP A 61 -9.40 4.91 10.98
C ASP A 61 -9.36 5.05 9.46
N ILE A 62 -8.15 5.05 8.85
CA ILE A 62 -8.01 5.03 7.39
C ILE A 62 -8.69 3.80 6.80
N LEU A 63 -8.42 2.61 7.33
CA LEU A 63 -9.04 1.38 6.86
C LEU A 63 -10.57 1.39 7.05
N ALA A 64 -11.05 1.89 8.18
CA ALA A 64 -12.47 1.99 8.48
C ALA A 64 -13.17 2.94 7.49
N GLU A 65 -12.63 4.15 7.31
CA GLU A 65 -13.23 5.13 6.42
C GLU A 65 -13.15 4.68 4.97
N LEU A 66 -12.00 4.15 4.48
CA LEU A 66 -11.89 3.59 3.13
C LEU A 66 -12.92 2.48 2.86
N ASN A 67 -13.16 1.59 3.83
CA ASN A 67 -14.17 0.53 3.69
C ASN A 67 -15.61 1.05 3.79
N LYS A 68 -15.83 2.20 4.42
CA LYS A 68 -17.14 2.88 4.47
C LYS A 68 -17.44 3.64 3.18
N ILE A 69 -16.49 4.42 2.66
CA ILE A 69 -16.68 5.24 1.44
C ILE A 69 -16.58 4.42 0.15
N ILE A 70 -15.79 3.35 0.16
CA ILE A 70 -15.60 2.43 -0.97
C ILE A 70 -15.86 1.01 -0.43
N PRO A 71 -17.14 0.64 -0.24
CA PRO A 71 -17.49 -0.66 0.28
C PRO A 71 -17.12 -1.76 -0.71
N LEU A 72 -17.00 -2.99 -0.22
CA LEU A 72 -16.76 -4.14 -1.10
C LEU A 72 -17.88 -4.33 -2.11
N GLN A 73 -19.10 -4.32 -1.59
CA GLN A 73 -20.31 -4.57 -2.34
C GLN A 73 -20.97 -3.23 -2.55
N ASP A 74 -21.04 -2.86 -3.81
CA ASP A 74 -21.75 -1.70 -4.32
C ASP A 74 -22.19 -2.04 -5.75
N ASN A 75 -22.74 -1.07 -6.46
CA ASN A 75 -23.16 -1.18 -7.85
C ASN A 75 -21.97 -1.15 -8.84
N TYR A 76 -20.90 -1.88 -8.51
CA TYR A 76 -19.75 -2.03 -9.40
C TYR A 76 -20.10 -2.94 -10.59
N THR A 77 -19.74 -2.51 -11.79
CA THR A 77 -19.99 -3.28 -13.02
C THR A 77 -18.93 -4.35 -13.29
N HIS A 78 -17.75 -4.22 -12.70
CA HIS A 78 -16.68 -5.21 -12.83
C HIS A 78 -16.93 -6.45 -11.95
N MET A 79 -16.90 -7.63 -12.57
CA MET A 79 -17.48 -8.86 -12.03
C MET A 79 -16.54 -9.68 -11.14
N GLU A 80 -15.24 -9.37 -11.11
CA GLU A 80 -14.26 -10.13 -10.30
C GLU A 80 -14.37 -9.87 -8.79
N GLY A 81 -15.19 -8.89 -8.38
CA GLY A 81 -15.42 -8.58 -6.96
C GLY A 81 -14.26 -7.82 -6.30
N ASN A 82 -13.37 -7.20 -7.09
CA ASN A 82 -12.20 -6.44 -6.64
C ASN A 82 -12.22 -4.95 -7.07
N SER A 83 -13.34 -4.45 -7.61
CA SER A 83 -13.53 -3.05 -8.02
C SER A 83 -13.19 -2.06 -6.90
N ALA A 84 -13.64 -2.36 -5.68
CA ALA A 84 -13.31 -1.57 -4.50
C ALA A 84 -11.79 -1.48 -4.26
N ALA A 85 -11.04 -2.55 -4.55
CA ALA A 85 -9.60 -2.56 -4.39
C ALA A 85 -8.91 -1.70 -5.46
N HIS A 86 -9.38 -1.76 -6.71
CA HIS A 86 -8.91 -0.87 -7.78
C HIS A 86 -9.13 0.62 -7.47
N ILE A 87 -10.29 0.96 -6.91
CA ILE A 87 -10.59 2.36 -6.53
C ILE A 87 -9.68 2.81 -5.39
N LYS A 88 -9.51 1.97 -4.35
CA LYS A 88 -8.66 2.29 -3.18
C LYS A 88 -7.17 2.39 -3.52
N SER A 89 -6.70 1.69 -4.56
CA SER A 89 -5.30 1.69 -5.00
C SER A 89 -4.96 2.77 -6.02
N SER A 90 -5.97 3.41 -6.62
CA SER A 90 -5.74 4.41 -7.65
C SER A 90 -5.20 5.71 -7.03
N PRO A 91 -4.07 6.24 -7.52
CA PRO A 91 -3.68 7.60 -7.19
C PRO A 91 -4.73 8.55 -7.79
N GLY A 92 -5.27 9.44 -6.96
CA GLY A 92 -6.15 10.53 -7.40
C GLY A 92 -5.42 11.56 -8.26
#